data_AF-A0A1H9K8P9-F1
#
_entry.id   AF-A0A1H9K8P9-F1
#
_cell.length_a   1.000
_cell.length_b   1.000
_cell.length_c   1.000
_cell.angle_alpha   90.00
_cell.angle_beta   90.00
_cell.angle_gamma   90.00
#
_symmetry.space_group_name_H-M   'P 1'
#
loop_
_entity.id
_entity.type
_entity.pdbx_description
1 polymer ?
#
loop_
_entity_poly.entity_id
_entity_poly.type
_entity_poly.pdbx_seq_one_letter_code
_entity_poly.pdbx_strand_id
1 'polypeptide(L)'
;MKLSTARIVNSVVVLFLVTFLSACTPQAMHKAGPGDSFQTSVDNNVLPRDVSQILSDNSQDFSLTIPAGMFQGGNLMANATYFAASGRSCRRVVISDNLSQRHYLACTVNDTQWELIPVTL
;
A
#
# COMPACT_ATOMS: atom_id res chain seq x y z
N MET A 1 -6.75 29.83 67.33
CA MET A 1 -6.58 29.70 65.86
C MET A 1 -7.05 28.31 65.46
N LYS A 2 -8.05 28.21 64.59
CA LYS A 2 -8.80 26.98 64.24
C LYS A 2 -8.19 26.33 62.99
N LEU A 3 -7.88 25.04 63.08
CA LEU A 3 -7.47 24.17 61.97
C LEU A 3 -8.62 24.04 60.95
N SER A 4 -8.33 24.30 59.67
CA SER A 4 -9.25 24.02 58.55
C SER A 4 -8.84 22.73 57.86
N THR A 5 -9.41 21.62 58.31
CA THR A 5 -9.29 20.28 57.72
C THR A 5 -10.51 20.05 56.82
N ALA A 6 -10.50 20.55 55.58
CA ALA A 6 -11.72 20.44 54.76
C ALA A 6 -11.50 20.52 53.24
N ARG A 7 -10.42 20.01 52.64
CA ARG A 7 -10.31 19.90 51.15
C ARG A 7 -9.47 18.73 50.63
N ILE A 8 -9.53 17.54 51.24
CA ILE A 8 -8.81 16.36 50.75
C ILE A 8 -9.74 15.29 50.13
N VAL A 9 -11.06 15.49 50.15
CA VAL A 9 -12.02 14.43 49.77
C VAL A 9 -12.46 14.49 48.30
N ASN A 10 -11.96 15.44 47.49
CA ASN A 10 -12.48 15.66 46.13
C ASN A 10 -11.55 15.24 44.98
N SER A 11 -10.56 14.36 45.24
CA SER A 11 -9.58 13.93 44.22
C SER A 11 -9.50 12.42 43.98
N VAL A 12 -10.33 11.60 44.66
CA VAL A 12 -10.23 10.13 44.55
C VAL A 12 -11.35 9.50 43.71
N VAL A 13 -12.46 10.22 43.48
CA VAL A 13 -13.65 9.64 42.81
C VAL A 13 -13.62 9.77 41.28
N VAL A 14 -12.76 10.62 40.71
CA VAL A 14 -12.68 10.82 39.24
C VAL A 14 -11.74 9.81 38.55
N LEU A 15 -10.97 9.03 39.32
CA LEU A 15 -9.95 8.12 38.79
C LEU A 15 -10.43 6.67 38.55
N PHE A 16 -11.72 6.37 38.77
CA PHE A 16 -12.23 4.99 38.77
C PHE A 16 -13.19 4.62 37.61
N LEU A 17 -13.34 5.47 36.59
CA LEU A 17 -14.41 5.32 35.58
C LEU A 17 -13.95 5.35 34.11
N VAL A 18 -12.70 4.94 33.83
CA VAL A 18 -12.22 4.76 32.44
C VAL A 18 -11.42 3.45 32.23
N THR A 19 -11.73 2.38 32.98
CA THR A 19 -11.08 1.06 32.81
C THR A 19 -11.95 0.01 32.14
N PHE A 20 -13.12 0.37 31.64
CA PHE A 20 -14.00 -0.55 30.90
C PHE A 20 -14.40 0.08 29.58
N LEU A 21 -13.67 -0.20 28.50
CA LEU A 21 -14.15 -0.29 27.11
C LEU A 21 -12.96 -0.38 26.14
N SER A 22 -12.42 -1.59 25.96
CA SER A 22 -12.03 -2.18 24.66
C SER A 22 -11.08 -3.36 24.89
N ALA A 23 -11.65 -4.47 25.36
CA ALA A 23 -11.06 -5.77 25.06
C ALA A 23 -11.15 -5.97 23.53
N CYS A 24 -10.11 -5.59 22.80
CA CYS A 24 -9.90 -6.09 21.45
C CYS A 24 -9.55 -7.57 21.54
N THR A 25 -10.56 -8.43 21.52
CA THR A 25 -10.40 -9.85 21.21
C THR A 25 -9.64 -9.97 19.89
N PRO A 26 -8.51 -10.69 19.81
CA PRO A 26 -7.92 -11.06 18.54
C PRO A 26 -8.90 -12.01 17.86
N GLN A 27 -9.68 -11.50 16.90
CA GLN A 27 -10.43 -12.33 16.00
C GLN A 27 -9.42 -13.15 15.21
N ALA A 28 -9.43 -14.48 15.43
CA ALA A 28 -8.71 -15.41 14.59
C ALA A 28 -9.13 -15.15 13.13
N MET A 29 -8.14 -14.86 12.28
CA MET A 29 -8.29 -14.71 10.84
C MET A 29 -9.15 -15.85 10.30
N HIS A 30 -10.38 -15.53 9.92
CA HIS A 30 -11.18 -16.41 9.09
C HIS A 30 -10.54 -16.39 7.69
N LYS A 31 -9.63 -17.34 7.46
CA LYS A 31 -9.11 -17.67 6.14
C LYS A 31 -10.23 -18.38 5.38
N ALA A 32 -11.12 -17.62 4.75
CA ALA A 32 -12.10 -18.15 3.82
C ALA A 32 -12.47 -17.09 2.79
N GLY A 33 -11.69 -17.05 1.72
CA GLY A 33 -12.10 -16.56 0.41
C GLY A 33 -11.48 -17.50 -0.61
N PRO A 34 -12.23 -17.99 -1.62
CA PRO A 34 -11.63 -18.75 -2.70
C PRO A 34 -10.50 -17.90 -3.27
N GLY A 35 -9.31 -18.47 -3.36
CA GLY A 35 -8.28 -17.90 -4.19
C GLY A 35 -8.79 -17.94 -5.62
N ASP A 36 -9.47 -16.90 -6.05
CA ASP A 36 -9.36 -16.43 -7.42
C ASP A 36 -7.92 -15.96 -7.58
N SER A 37 -7.02 -16.94 -7.64
CA SER A 37 -5.80 -16.82 -8.38
C SER A 37 -6.23 -16.47 -9.79
N PHE A 38 -6.33 -15.16 -10.06
CA PHE A 38 -6.14 -14.60 -11.38
C PHE A 38 -4.75 -15.05 -11.84
N GLN A 39 -4.68 -16.28 -12.34
CA GLN A 39 -3.59 -16.79 -13.16
C GLN A 39 -3.72 -16.13 -14.52
N THR A 40 -3.49 -14.82 -14.56
CA THR A 40 -3.21 -14.11 -15.79
C THR A 40 -1.71 -14.16 -16.01
N SER A 41 -1.25 -15.19 -16.73
CA SER A 41 -0.02 -15.18 -17.54
C SER A 41 1.21 -14.53 -16.85
N VAL A 42 1.81 -15.24 -15.91
CA VAL A 42 2.77 -14.71 -14.92
C VAL A 42 4.15 -14.29 -15.48
N ASP A 43 4.56 -14.66 -16.69
CA ASP A 43 5.96 -14.39 -17.09
C ASP A 43 6.19 -13.10 -17.90
N ASN A 44 5.15 -12.46 -18.44
CA ASN A 44 5.35 -11.32 -19.35
C ASN A 44 5.07 -9.94 -18.74
N ASN A 45 4.50 -9.86 -17.54
CA ASN A 45 4.10 -8.59 -16.95
C ASN A 45 5.08 -8.04 -15.90
N VAL A 46 6.25 -8.67 -15.73
CA VAL A 46 7.28 -8.18 -14.82
C VAL A 46 8.07 -7.06 -15.50
N LEU A 47 8.23 -5.94 -14.79
CA LEU A 47 8.99 -4.81 -15.29
C LEU A 47 10.50 -5.15 -15.32
N PRO A 48 11.25 -4.61 -16.30
CA PRO A 48 12.70 -4.73 -16.31
C PRO A 48 13.31 -4.32 -14.97
N ARG A 49 14.42 -4.97 -14.59
CA ARG A 49 15.08 -4.74 -13.30
C ARG A 49 15.36 -3.26 -13.03
N ASP A 50 15.84 -2.54 -14.03
CA ASP A 50 16.20 -1.14 -13.89
C ASP A 50 14.97 -0.26 -13.59
N VAL A 51 13.84 -0.55 -14.24
CA VAL A 51 12.57 0.16 -13.99
C VAL A 51 12.03 -0.21 -12.61
N SER A 52 12.09 -1.49 -12.23
CA SER A 52 11.69 -1.98 -10.91
C SER A 52 12.50 -1.31 -9.80
N GLN A 53 13.80 -1.13 -9.99
CA GLN A 53 14.66 -0.45 -9.03
C GLN A 53 14.27 1.02 -8.89
N ILE A 54 14.05 1.75 -9.99
CA ILE A 54 13.63 3.16 -9.92
C ILE A 54 12.27 3.30 -9.23
N LEU A 55 11.34 2.38 -9.48
CA LEU A 55 10.04 2.35 -8.78
C LEU A 55 10.17 2.12 -7.28
N SER A 56 11.16 1.33 -6.85
CA SER A 56 11.45 1.10 -5.42
C SER A 56 12.18 2.28 -4.77
N ASP A 57 13.14 2.89 -5.49
CA ASP A 57 13.99 3.97 -4.97
C ASP A 57 13.25 5.30 -4.87
N ASN A 58 12.17 5.49 -5.64
CA ASN A 58 11.39 6.70 -5.66
C ASN A 58 9.96 6.43 -5.20
N SER A 59 9.46 7.12 -4.17
CA SER A 59 8.09 6.95 -3.67
C SER A 59 7.08 8.00 -4.18
N GLN A 60 7.54 8.99 -4.95
CA GLN A 60 6.77 10.13 -5.46
C GLN A 60 6.49 10.00 -6.96
N ASP A 61 5.63 10.88 -7.48
CA ASP A 61 5.29 10.90 -8.91
C ASP A 61 6.53 11.11 -9.77
N PHE A 62 6.69 10.31 -10.82
CA PHE A 62 7.77 10.48 -11.80
C PHE A 62 7.40 9.94 -13.18
N SER A 63 8.22 10.30 -14.17
CA SER A 63 8.15 9.78 -15.54
C SER A 63 9.51 9.25 -15.96
N LEU A 64 9.56 8.10 -16.64
CA LEU A 64 10.79 7.57 -17.24
C LEU A 64 10.51 6.87 -18.57
N THR A 65 11.49 6.86 -19.46
CA THR A 65 11.43 6.04 -20.66
C THR A 65 11.91 4.63 -20.36
N ILE A 66 11.15 3.61 -20.78
CA ILE A 66 11.46 2.21 -20.52
C ILE A 66 12.59 1.75 -21.46
N PRO A 67 13.75 1.31 -20.94
CA PRO A 67 14.92 1.03 -21.76
C PRO A 67 14.88 -0.33 -22.48
N ALA A 68 14.13 -1.31 -21.96
CA ALA A 68 14.11 -2.69 -22.46
C ALA A 68 12.79 -3.40 -22.12
N GLY A 69 12.58 -4.59 -22.70
CA GLY A 69 11.40 -5.42 -22.48
C GLY A 69 10.21 -5.09 -23.38
N MET A 70 9.02 -5.60 -23.05
CA MET A 70 7.84 -5.52 -23.92
C MET A 70 7.32 -4.09 -24.15
N PHE A 71 7.67 -3.14 -23.28
CA PHE A 71 7.27 -1.74 -23.36
C PHE A 71 8.46 -0.83 -23.71
N GLN A 72 9.54 -1.37 -24.29
CA GLN A 72 10.72 -0.61 -24.66
C GLN A 72 10.37 0.61 -25.52
N GLY A 73 10.95 1.76 -25.17
CA GLY A 73 10.69 3.05 -25.84
C GLY A 73 9.41 3.75 -25.39
N GLY A 74 8.53 3.07 -24.64
CA GLY A 74 7.37 3.69 -24.02
C GLY A 74 7.75 4.62 -22.86
N ASN A 75 6.93 5.63 -22.62
CA ASN A 75 7.03 6.48 -21.43
C ASN A 75 6.15 5.89 -20.31
N LEU A 76 6.77 5.65 -19.16
CA LEU A 76 6.13 5.20 -17.94
C LEU A 76 5.95 6.39 -17.00
N MET A 77 4.70 6.74 -16.71
CA MET A 77 4.35 7.67 -15.65
C MET A 77 3.87 6.90 -14.44
N ALA A 78 4.53 7.06 -13.30
CA ALA A 78 4.17 6.43 -12.04
C ALA A 78 3.69 7.49 -11.05
N ASN A 79 2.55 7.25 -10.41
CA ASN A 79 2.05 8.05 -9.29
C ASN A 79 2.69 7.60 -7.97
N ALA A 80 2.52 8.36 -6.90
CA ALA A 80 3.01 8.06 -5.56
C ALA A 80 2.67 6.63 -5.10
N THR A 81 3.59 6.05 -4.33
CA THR A 81 3.41 4.71 -3.77
C THR A 81 2.32 4.68 -2.73
N TYR A 82 1.48 3.64 -2.78
CA TYR A 82 0.46 3.34 -1.78
C TYR A 82 0.50 1.85 -1.40
N PHE A 83 -0.08 1.52 -0.25
CA PHE A 83 -0.22 0.12 0.19
C PHE A 83 -1.59 -0.42 -0.21
N ALA A 84 -1.60 -1.51 -0.97
CA ALA A 84 -2.83 -2.20 -1.31
C ALA A 84 -3.34 -3.04 -0.12
N ALA A 85 -4.61 -3.47 -0.16
CA ALA A 85 -5.20 -4.34 0.86
C ALA A 85 -4.45 -5.68 1.01
N SER A 86 -3.70 -6.09 0.00
CA SER A 86 -2.79 -7.26 0.04
C SER A 86 -1.53 -7.03 0.88
N GLY A 87 -1.30 -5.83 1.38
CA GLY A 87 -0.06 -5.43 2.07
C GLY A 87 1.11 -5.12 1.14
N ARG A 88 0.93 -5.26 -0.18
CA ARG A 88 1.94 -4.98 -1.19
C ARG A 88 2.04 -3.48 -1.45
N SER A 89 3.25 -3.00 -1.73
CA SER A 89 3.48 -1.66 -2.25
C SER A 89 3.04 -1.62 -3.72
N CYS A 90 2.13 -0.72 -4.04
CA CYS A 90 1.55 -0.57 -5.37
C CYS A 90 1.57 0.88 -5.82
N ARG A 91 1.51 1.10 -7.13
CA ARG A 91 1.45 2.41 -7.77
C ARG A 91 0.53 2.35 -8.98
N ARG A 92 -0.19 3.44 -9.23
CA ARG A 92 -0.85 3.62 -10.52
C ARG A 92 0.23 3.98 -11.54
N VAL A 93 0.22 3.28 -12.66
CA VAL A 93 1.16 3.50 -13.74
C VAL A 93 0.40 3.68 -15.05
N VAL A 94 0.86 4.63 -15.84
CA VAL A 94 0.41 4.82 -17.21
C VAL A 94 1.61 4.59 -18.11
N ILE A 95 1.48 3.66 -19.05
CA ILE A 95 2.49 3.44 -20.08
C ILE A 95 1.91 3.97 -21.38
N SER A 96 2.57 4.96 -21.97
CA SER A 96 2.21 5.53 -23.25
C SER A 96 3.31 5.31 -24.28
N ASP A 97 2.90 5.07 -25.51
CA ASP A 97 3.71 5.15 -26.71
C ASP A 97 3.07 6.16 -27.68
N ASN A 98 3.61 6.32 -28.89
CA ASN A 98 3.09 7.28 -29.86
C ASN A 98 1.65 6.98 -30.33
N LEU A 99 1.15 5.78 -30.11
CA LEU A 99 -0.10 5.26 -30.67
C LEU A 99 -1.13 4.86 -29.61
N SER A 100 -0.70 4.63 -28.38
CA SER A 100 -1.54 4.07 -27.33
C SER A 100 -1.13 4.54 -25.94
N GLN A 101 -2.12 4.59 -25.06
CA GLN A 101 -1.94 4.82 -23.63
C GLN A 101 -2.67 3.70 -22.88
N ARG A 102 -1.96 3.04 -21.95
CA ARG A 102 -2.48 1.91 -21.19
C ARG A 102 -2.29 2.14 -19.70
N HIS A 103 -3.31 1.79 -18.93
CA HIS A 103 -3.36 1.99 -17.49
C HIS A 103 -3.10 0.66 -16.76
N TYR A 104 -2.21 0.70 -15.78
CA TYR A 104 -1.81 -0.45 -14.97
C TYR A 104 -1.74 -0.09 -13.49
N LEU A 105 -1.77 -1.12 -12.65
CA LEU A 105 -1.24 -1.06 -11.29
C LEU A 105 0.11 -1.79 -11.31
N ALA A 106 1.19 -1.09 -10.98
CA ALA A 106 2.46 -1.73 -10.69
C ALA A 106 2.45 -2.13 -9.21
N CYS A 107 2.72 -3.40 -8.88
CA CYS A 107 2.79 -3.88 -7.50
C CYS A 107 4.07 -4.69 -7.26
N THR A 108 4.65 -4.59 -6.07
CA THR A 108 5.86 -5.35 -5.71
C THR A 108 5.56 -6.85 -5.62
N VAL A 109 6.28 -7.68 -6.37
CA VAL A 109 6.22 -9.15 -6.23
C VAL A 109 7.15 -9.59 -5.09
N ASN A 110 8.30 -8.93 -4.99
CA ASN A 110 9.28 -9.04 -3.92
C ASN A 110 10.00 -7.68 -3.79
N ASP A 111 11.04 -7.60 -2.95
CA ASP A 111 11.78 -6.36 -2.68
C ASP A 111 12.48 -5.77 -3.92
N THR A 112 12.61 -6.54 -5.00
CA THR A 112 13.41 -6.19 -6.18
C THR A 112 12.62 -6.10 -7.48
N GLN A 113 11.36 -6.56 -7.50
CA GLN A 113 10.59 -6.76 -8.72
C GLN A 113 9.18 -6.20 -8.59
N TRP A 114 8.76 -5.53 -9.65
CA TRP A 114 7.40 -5.02 -9.81
C TRP A 114 6.72 -5.73 -10.97
N GLU A 115 5.46 -6.13 -10.78
CA GLU A 115 4.59 -6.64 -11.84
C GLU A 115 3.54 -5.60 -12.22
N LEU A 116 3.13 -5.61 -13.47
CA LEU A 116 2.03 -4.80 -13.99
C LEU A 116 0.74 -5.60 -14.04
N ILE A 117 -0.31 -5.03 -13.45
CA ILE A 117 -1.67 -5.58 -13.47
C ILE A 117 -2.52 -4.64 -14.34
N PRO A 118 -3.08 -5.12 -15.46
CA PRO A 118 -3.90 -4.28 -16.33
C PRO A 118 -5.17 -3.82 -15.60
N VAL A 119 -5.53 -2.56 -15.78
CA VAL A 119 -6.76 -1.99 -15.23
C VAL A 119 -7.72 -1.72 -16.39
N THR A 120 -8.87 -2.39 -16.38
CA THR A 120 -10.01 -2.00 -17.21
C THR A 120 -10.72 -0.85 -16.53
N LEU A 121 -10.72 0.32 -17.16
CA LEU A 121 -11.53 1.47 -16.79
C LEU A 121 -12.90 1.39 -17.46
#